data_AF-A0A1C5CTQ3-F1
#
_entry.id   AF-A0A1C5CTQ3-F1
#
_cell.length_a   1.000
_cell.length_b   1.000
_cell.length_c   1.000
_cell.angle_alpha   90.00
_cell.angle_beta   90.00
_cell.angle_gamma   90.00
#
_symmetry.space_group_name_H-M   'P 1'
#
loop_
_entity.id
_entity.type
_entity.pdbx_description
1 polymer ?
#
loop_
_entity_poly.entity_id
_entity_poly.type
_entity_poly.pdbx_seq_one_letter_code
_entity_poly.pdbx_strand_id
1 'polypeptide(L)'
;MGPRRTSVKDAGFQESDPGVGSVRTLPWRNPEAPTTPLEEKQRKPITVMLVLTTSYGNRIHHRTWNERSRKPAPAAADVIKIVGEQVQRYSGRVRRHPAFEPCRSDMFHVLRHTYASVQLEAGESVVSLSRWLGVAAAARRGVRITWWWRRIRTTTT
;
A
#
# COMPACT_ATOMS: atom_id res chain seq x y z
N MET A 1 -0.02 48.01 14.86
CA MET A 1 -1.39 47.72 15.35
C MET A 1 -2.29 47.64 14.12
N GLY A 2 -2.84 46.54 13.63
CA GLY A 2 -2.81 45.11 13.93
C GLY A 2 -2.87 44.31 12.61
N PRO A 3 -3.03 42.98 12.63
CA PRO A 3 -2.37 42.09 11.68
C PRO A 3 -3.16 41.81 10.39
N ARG A 4 -2.42 41.62 9.29
CA ARG A 4 -2.93 41.00 8.05
C ARG A 4 -3.30 39.54 8.35
N ARG A 5 -4.59 39.22 8.30
CA ARG A 5 -5.09 37.83 8.36
C ARG A 5 -4.51 37.02 7.20
N THR A 6 -3.77 35.98 7.53
CA THR A 6 -3.43 34.87 6.63
C THR A 6 -4.71 34.14 6.24
N SER A 7 -5.12 34.27 4.97
CA SER A 7 -6.16 33.40 4.39
C SER A 7 -5.50 32.08 4.02
N VAL A 8 -5.73 31.08 4.86
CA VAL A 8 -5.56 29.66 4.52
C VAL A 8 -6.62 29.35 3.45
N LYS A 9 -6.28 29.56 2.18
CA LYS A 9 -7.09 29.06 1.08
C LYS A 9 -6.75 27.60 0.86
N ASP A 10 -7.63 26.75 1.36
CA ASP A 10 -8.20 25.64 0.60
C ASP A 10 -7.17 24.85 -0.20
N ALA A 11 -6.52 23.91 0.48
CA ALA A 11 -6.04 22.70 -0.17
C ALA A 11 -7.28 21.98 -0.72
N GLY A 12 -7.72 22.40 -1.90
CA GLY A 12 -8.83 21.81 -2.61
C GLY A 12 -8.56 20.32 -2.79
N PHE A 13 -9.22 19.51 -1.98
CA PHE A 13 -9.65 18.19 -2.43
C PHE A 13 -10.61 18.46 -3.59
N GLN A 14 -10.07 18.51 -4.81
CA GLN A 14 -10.89 18.44 -6.00
C GLN A 14 -11.60 17.10 -5.93
N GLU A 15 -12.89 17.13 -5.65
CA GLU A 15 -13.79 16.02 -5.86
C GLU A 15 -13.73 15.68 -7.36
N SER A 16 -12.85 14.75 -7.70
CA SER A 16 -12.86 14.09 -8.99
C SER A 16 -14.12 13.23 -9.03
N ASP A 17 -14.92 13.39 -10.08
CA ASP A 17 -16.19 12.69 -10.33
C ASP A 17 -16.27 11.33 -9.62
N PRO A 18 -17.30 11.10 -8.80
CA PRO A 18 -17.49 9.81 -8.17
C PRO A 18 -17.89 8.82 -9.26
N GLY A 19 -16.99 7.89 -9.59
CA GLY A 19 -17.43 6.57 -10.04
C GLY A 19 -17.27 6.19 -11.50
N VAL A 20 -16.52 6.91 -12.34
CA VAL A 20 -16.07 6.31 -13.61
C VAL A 20 -14.74 5.60 -13.37
N GLY A 21 -14.82 4.34 -12.95
CA GLY A 21 -13.64 3.49 -12.86
C GLY A 21 -12.88 3.53 -14.19
N SER A 22 -11.59 3.89 -14.17
CA SER A 22 -10.84 4.01 -15.41
C SER A 22 -10.58 2.62 -15.96
N VAL A 23 -11.09 2.34 -17.16
CA VAL A 23 -10.77 1.09 -17.87
C VAL A 23 -9.31 1.15 -18.32
N ARG A 24 -8.51 0.18 -17.90
CA ARG A 24 -7.08 0.11 -18.23
C ARG A 24 -6.67 -1.31 -18.61
N THR A 25 -5.91 -1.42 -19.69
CA THR A 25 -5.21 -2.65 -20.06
C THR A 25 -3.90 -2.73 -19.31
N LEU A 26 -3.72 -3.79 -18.50
CA LEU A 26 -2.51 -4.02 -17.74
C LEU A 26 -1.51 -4.83 -18.60
N PRO A 27 -0.30 -4.30 -18.86
CA PRO A 27 0.71 -5.04 -19.60
C PRO A 27 1.27 -6.13 -18.69
N TRP A 28 0.99 -7.39 -18.98
CA TRP A 28 1.69 -8.49 -18.32
C TRP A 28 3.17 -8.42 -18.72
N ARG A 29 4.04 -8.64 -17.73
CA ARG A 29 5.42 -8.12 -17.76
C ARG A 29 6.43 -9.00 -18.49
N ASN A 30 6.03 -10.14 -19.06
CA ASN A 30 6.98 -11.01 -19.75
C ASN A 30 6.91 -10.80 -21.28
N PRO A 31 7.90 -10.12 -21.89
CA PRO A 31 7.98 -9.91 -23.34
C PRO A 31 8.36 -11.18 -24.12
N GLU A 32 8.78 -12.24 -23.44
CA GLU A 32 9.12 -13.51 -24.08
C GLU A 32 7.87 -14.21 -24.63
N ALA A 33 8.04 -14.96 -25.72
CA ALA A 33 6.99 -15.82 -26.24
C ALA A 33 6.61 -16.88 -25.18
N PRO A 34 5.30 -17.11 -24.94
CA PRO A 34 4.86 -18.19 -24.06
C PRO A 34 5.31 -19.53 -24.63
N THR A 35 5.91 -20.38 -23.79
CA THR A 35 6.37 -21.72 -24.19
C THR A 35 5.31 -22.78 -23.86
N THR A 36 4.35 -22.44 -23.00
CA THR A 36 3.24 -23.32 -22.60
C THR A 36 1.87 -22.64 -22.77
N PRO A 37 0.78 -23.42 -22.95
CA PRO A 37 -0.58 -22.87 -23.01
C PRO A 37 -0.99 -22.12 -21.73
N LEU A 38 -0.46 -22.51 -20.57
CA LEU A 38 -0.70 -21.82 -19.30
C LEU A 38 -0.07 -20.42 -19.31
N GLU A 39 1.16 -20.31 -19.79
CA GLU A 39 1.84 -19.03 -19.94
C GLU A 39 1.15 -18.13 -20.94
N GLU A 40 0.65 -18.68 -22.05
CA GLU A 40 -0.10 -17.90 -23.03
C GLU A 40 -1.35 -17.27 -22.39
N LYS A 41 -2.09 -18.04 -21.57
CA LYS A 41 -3.24 -17.53 -20.83
C LYS A 41 -2.86 -16.49 -19.78
N GLN A 42 -1.76 -16.69 -19.06
CA GLN A 42 -1.31 -15.78 -18.01
C GLN A 42 -0.72 -14.47 -18.54
N ARG A 43 -0.07 -14.50 -19.71
CA ARG A 43 0.61 -13.35 -20.31
C ARG A 43 -0.32 -12.47 -21.16
N LYS A 44 -1.58 -12.89 -21.41
CA LYS A 44 -2.57 -12.09 -22.14
C LYS A 44 -2.83 -10.77 -21.40
N PRO A 45 -2.74 -9.60 -22.08
CA PRO A 45 -3.14 -8.34 -21.50
C PRO A 45 -4.59 -8.40 -21.04
N ILE A 46 -4.85 -7.92 -19.83
CA ILE A 46 -6.20 -7.91 -19.25
C ILE A 46 -6.67 -6.47 -19.16
N THR A 47 -7.84 -6.20 -19.70
CA THR A 47 -8.54 -4.93 -19.56
C THR A 47 -9.46 -5.00 -18.34
N VAL A 48 -9.20 -4.16 -17.35
CA VAL A 48 -9.97 -4.12 -16.10
C VAL A 48 -10.41 -2.70 -15.78
N MET A 49 -11.53 -2.58 -15.08
CA MET A 49 -11.93 -1.33 -14.46
C MET A 49 -11.18 -1.16 -13.14
N LEU A 50 -10.41 -0.08 -13.01
CA LEU A 50 -9.69 0.21 -11.78
C LEU A 50 -10.64 0.85 -10.76
N VAL A 51 -10.76 0.24 -9.59
CA VAL A 51 -11.54 0.78 -8.45
C VAL A 51 -10.80 1.96 -7.79
N LEU A 52 -9.47 1.88 -7.71
CA LEU A 52 -8.62 2.94 -7.17
C LEU A 52 -7.67 3.43 -8.25
N THR A 53 -7.66 4.75 -8.45
CA THR A 53 -6.90 5.41 -9.50
C THR A 53 -6.16 6.62 -8.95
N THR A 54 -5.16 7.10 -9.69
CA THR A 54 -4.63 8.44 -9.47
C THR A 54 -5.61 9.48 -10.03
N SER A 55 -5.40 10.76 -9.71
CA SER A 55 -6.17 11.88 -10.31
C SER A 55 -6.14 11.91 -11.85
N TYR A 56 -5.19 11.21 -12.48
CA TYR A 56 -5.09 11.06 -13.93
C TYR A 56 -5.75 9.78 -14.47
N GLY A 57 -6.54 9.08 -13.64
CA GLY A 57 -7.16 7.81 -14.01
C GLY A 57 -6.13 6.71 -14.29
N ASN A 58 -4.92 6.78 -13.73
CA ASN A 58 -3.87 5.78 -13.92
C ASN A 58 -3.83 4.81 -12.73
N ARG A 59 -3.21 3.63 -12.96
CA ARG A 59 -2.90 2.71 -11.85
C ARG A 59 -2.05 3.43 -10.79
N ILE A 60 -2.30 3.10 -9.53
CA ILE A 60 -1.50 3.60 -8.42
C ILE A 60 -0.16 2.87 -8.42
N HIS A 61 0.94 3.62 -8.46
CA HIS A 61 2.29 3.06 -8.36
C HIS A 61 2.65 2.80 -6.90
N HIS A 62 2.95 1.54 -6.55
CA HIS A 62 3.15 1.10 -5.16
C HIS A 62 4.16 1.94 -4.36
N ARG A 63 5.28 2.33 -4.99
CA ARG A 63 6.33 3.13 -4.34
C ARG A 63 5.83 4.54 -4.03
N THR A 64 5.22 5.19 -5.02
CA THR A 64 4.69 6.56 -4.89
C THR A 64 3.59 6.61 -3.84
N TRP A 65 2.70 5.61 -3.83
CA TRP A 65 1.66 5.45 -2.82
C TRP A 65 2.24 5.32 -1.42
N ASN A 66 3.20 4.41 -1.23
CA ASN A 66 3.84 4.18 0.06
C ASN A 66 4.52 5.45 0.57
N GLU A 67 5.31 6.12 -0.27
CA GLU A 67 6.11 7.28 0.12
C GLU A 67 5.27 8.55 0.34
N ARG A 68 4.27 8.81 -0.51
CA ARG A 68 3.57 10.11 -0.54
C ARG A 68 2.19 10.09 0.09
N SER A 69 1.41 9.06 -0.17
CA SER A 69 0.01 9.01 0.25
C SER A 69 -0.14 8.32 1.60
N ARG A 70 0.62 7.25 1.83
CA ARG A 70 0.42 6.39 2.98
C ARG A 70 1.23 6.80 4.21
N LYS A 71 2.52 7.14 4.08
CA LYS A 71 3.39 7.53 5.21
C LYS A 71 2.89 8.71 6.07
N PRO A 72 2.16 9.71 5.53
CA PRO A 72 1.57 10.75 6.35
C PRO A 72 0.66 10.23 7.48
N ALA A 73 -0.07 9.13 7.28
CA ALA A 73 -1.00 8.61 8.29
C ALA A 73 -0.28 7.97 9.51
N PRO A 74 0.69 7.05 9.36
CA PRO A 74 1.49 6.59 10.49
C PRO A 74 2.29 7.69 11.18
N ALA A 75 2.73 8.71 10.44
CA ALA A 75 3.43 9.85 11.03
C ALA A 75 2.48 10.72 11.88
N ALA A 76 1.24 10.93 11.43
CA ALA A 76 0.21 11.62 12.21
C ALA A 76 -0.23 10.82 13.47
N ALA A 77 -0.01 9.50 13.46
CA ALA A 77 -0.22 8.62 14.60
C ALA A 77 1.06 8.39 15.43
N ASP A 78 2.12 9.17 15.20
CA ASP A 78 3.43 9.08 15.87
C ASP A 78 4.13 7.70 15.79
N VAL A 79 3.74 6.85 14.84
CA VAL A 79 4.37 5.55 14.59
C VAL A 79 5.71 5.72 13.85
N ILE A 80 5.81 6.71 12.96
CA ILE A 80 7.01 6.99 12.16
C ILE A 80 7.39 8.46 12.32
N LYS A 81 8.69 8.74 12.48
CA LYS A 81 9.20 10.11 12.59
C LYS A 81 9.41 10.77 11.23
N ILE A 82 9.17 12.08 11.19
CA ILE A 82 9.59 12.96 10.09
C ILE A 82 11.03 13.39 10.39
N VAL A 83 11.96 13.02 9.50
CA VAL A 83 13.41 13.22 9.68
C VAL A 83 13.92 14.41 8.86
N GLY A 84 13.10 14.99 7.98
CA GLY A 84 13.48 16.18 7.24
C GLY A 84 12.51 16.51 6.11
N GLU A 85 13.03 17.15 5.06
CA GLU A 85 12.29 17.58 3.89
C GLU A 85 12.97 17.05 2.62
N GLN A 86 12.20 16.34 1.78
CA GLN A 86 12.62 15.96 0.44
C GLN A 86 12.20 17.05 -0.55
N VAL A 87 13.20 17.57 -1.27
CA VAL A 87 12.98 18.57 -2.32
C VAL A 87 13.09 17.90 -3.68
N GLN A 88 12.00 17.95 -4.45
CA GLN A 88 11.99 17.52 -5.85
C GLN A 88 11.88 18.73 -6.77
N ARG A 89 12.84 18.87 -7.68
CA ARG A 89 12.82 19.90 -8.72
C ARG A 89 12.36 19.26 -10.03
N TYR A 90 11.24 19.72 -10.57
CA TYR A 90 10.72 19.27 -11.86
C TYR A 90 10.31 20.48 -12.69
N SER A 91 10.88 20.61 -13.89
CA SER A 91 10.52 21.65 -14.88
C SER A 91 10.34 23.05 -14.27
N GLY A 92 11.31 23.51 -13.48
CA GLY A 92 11.29 24.82 -12.80
C GLY A 92 10.41 24.91 -11.55
N ARG A 93 9.61 23.89 -11.22
CA ARG A 93 8.81 23.83 -9.99
C ARG A 93 9.57 23.08 -8.91
N VAL A 94 9.56 23.65 -7.71
CA VAL A 94 10.11 23.02 -6.50
C VAL A 94 8.95 22.46 -5.69
N ARG A 95 8.91 21.13 -5.54
CA ARG A 95 7.97 20.44 -4.65
C ARG A 95 8.71 19.98 -3.40
N ARG A 96 8.11 20.23 -2.26
CA ARG A 96 8.63 19.86 -0.95
C ARG A 96 7.70 18.81 -0.35
N HIS A 97 8.29 17.72 0.14
CA HIS A 97 7.56 16.63 0.77
C HIS A 97 8.27 16.26 2.08
N PRO A 98 7.55 15.85 3.15
CA PRO A 98 8.19 15.35 4.35
C PRO A 98 9.08 14.13 4.04
N ALA A 99 10.31 14.16 4.52
CA ALA A 99 11.18 12.99 4.54
C ALA A 99 10.88 12.20 5.81
N PHE A 100 10.50 10.94 5.65
CA PHE A 100 10.20 10.06 6.78
C PHE A 100 11.36 9.12 7.05
N GLU A 101 11.50 8.70 8.30
CA GLU A 101 12.45 7.67 8.72
C GLU A 101 12.31 6.41 7.84
N PRO A 102 13.42 5.77 7.44
CA PRO A 102 13.38 4.54 6.68
C PRO A 102 12.87 3.38 7.54
N CYS A 103 11.55 3.18 7.53
CA CYS A 103 10.93 2.06 8.24
C CYS A 103 10.42 1.00 7.28
N ARG A 104 11.24 -0.04 7.03
CA ARG A 104 10.80 -1.23 6.26
C ARG A 104 9.75 -2.04 7.01
N SER A 105 9.86 -2.10 8.34
CA SER A 105 8.93 -2.81 9.22
C SER A 105 7.58 -2.14 9.33
N ASP A 106 7.42 -0.92 8.84
CA ASP A 106 6.14 -0.22 8.85
C ASP A 106 5.58 -0.05 7.45
N MET A 107 6.04 -0.72 6.39
CA MET A 107 5.45 -0.57 5.04
C MET A 107 3.99 -1.08 4.98
N PHE A 108 3.25 -0.75 3.91
CA PHE A 108 1.81 -1.09 3.79
C PHE A 108 1.49 -2.59 4.01
N HIS A 109 2.44 -3.49 3.73
CA HIS A 109 2.28 -4.92 3.96
C HIS A 109 2.07 -5.30 5.43
N VAL A 110 2.48 -4.43 6.35
CA VAL A 110 2.35 -4.64 7.80
C VAL A 110 0.90 -4.65 8.21
N LEU A 111 0.04 -3.85 7.57
CA LEU A 111 -1.41 -3.89 7.83
C LEU A 111 -1.99 -5.28 7.56
N ARG A 112 -1.46 -6.00 6.55
CA ARG A 112 -1.86 -7.39 6.29
C ARG A 112 -1.46 -8.31 7.44
N HIS A 113 -0.26 -8.11 8.02
CA HIS A 113 0.19 -8.85 9.20
C HIS A 113 -0.62 -8.49 10.45
N THR A 114 -0.85 -7.20 10.71
CA THR A 114 -1.64 -6.74 11.85
C THR A 114 -3.06 -7.28 11.79
N TYR A 115 -3.72 -7.22 10.62
CA TYR A 115 -5.03 -7.82 10.42
C TYR A 115 -5.01 -9.32 10.74
N ALA A 116 -4.03 -10.07 10.21
CA ALA A 116 -3.90 -11.49 10.49
C ALA A 116 -3.72 -11.78 11.99
N SER A 117 -2.87 -11.01 12.67
CA SER A 117 -2.63 -11.15 14.12
C SER A 117 -3.88 -10.88 14.93
N VAL A 118 -4.61 -9.78 14.65
CA VAL A 118 -5.84 -9.41 15.37
C VAL A 118 -6.92 -10.48 15.19
N GLN A 119 -7.10 -11.01 13.97
CA GLN A 119 -8.09 -12.08 13.74
C GLN A 119 -7.73 -13.36 14.49
N LEU A 120 -6.45 -13.74 14.53
CA LEU A 120 -6.00 -14.92 15.28
C LEU A 120 -6.14 -14.75 16.79
N GLU A 121 -5.87 -13.54 17.30
CA GLU A 121 -6.08 -13.20 18.70
C GLU A 121 -7.57 -13.25 19.09
N ALA A 122 -8.45 -12.83 18.18
CA ALA A 122 -9.91 -12.96 18.33
C ALA A 122 -10.42 -14.42 18.22
N GLY A 123 -9.54 -15.40 18.02
CA GLY A 123 -9.90 -16.82 17.94
C GLY A 123 -10.36 -17.28 16.56
N GLU A 124 -10.16 -16.49 15.50
CA GLU A 124 -10.51 -16.89 14.14
C GLU A 124 -9.71 -18.12 13.69
N SER A 125 -10.34 -18.97 12.88
CA SER A 125 -9.66 -20.16 12.39
C SER A 125 -8.56 -19.80 11.38
N VAL A 126 -7.42 -20.48 11.47
CA VAL A 126 -6.32 -20.34 10.50
C VAL A 126 -6.79 -20.67 9.08
N VAL A 127 -7.76 -21.59 8.94
CA VAL A 127 -8.34 -21.97 7.64
C VAL A 127 -9.13 -20.81 7.04
N SER A 128 -10.02 -20.17 7.80
CA SER A 128 -10.75 -18.98 7.37
C SER A 128 -9.80 -17.87 6.94
N LEU A 129 -8.82 -17.56 7.80
CA LEU A 129 -7.87 -16.50 7.55
C LEU A 129 -7.01 -16.76 6.30
N SER A 130 -6.60 -18.01 6.08
CA SER A 130 -5.85 -18.40 4.88
C SER A 130 -6.65 -18.22 3.59
N ARG A 131 -7.96 -18.48 3.63
CA ARG A 131 -8.88 -18.26 2.50
C ARG A 131 -9.02 -16.77 2.20
N TRP A 132 -9.24 -15.94 3.22
CA TRP A 132 -9.37 -14.49 3.03
C TRP A 132 -8.09 -13.84 2.52
N LEU A 133 -6.94 -14.29 3.03
CA LEU A 133 -5.63 -13.78 2.61
C LEU A 133 -5.13 -14.43 1.32
N GLY A 134 -5.89 -15.32 0.67
CA GLY A 134 -5.49 -15.94 -0.60
C GLY A 134 -4.15 -16.66 -0.53
N VAL A 135 -3.77 -17.18 0.65
CA VAL A 135 -2.55 -17.98 0.80
C VAL A 135 -2.82 -19.32 0.13
N ALA A 136 -2.30 -19.50 -1.09
CA ALA A 136 -2.53 -20.67 -1.94
C ALA A 136 -2.04 -22.03 -1.37
N ALA A 137 -1.54 -22.07 -0.12
CA ALA A 137 -0.86 -23.22 0.45
C ALA A 137 -1.37 -23.63 1.86
N ALA A 138 -2.65 -23.42 2.18
CA ALA A 138 -3.25 -23.91 3.43
C ALA A 138 -4.29 -25.02 3.22
N ALA A 139 -4.07 -25.87 2.21
CA ALA A 139 -4.94 -27.04 1.98
C ALA A 139 -4.18 -28.37 1.73
N ARG A 140 -2.85 -28.43 1.86
CA ARG A 140 -2.13 -29.73 1.78
C ARG A 140 -1.04 -29.86 2.83
N ARG A 141 -1.39 -30.66 3.86
CA ARG A 141 -0.54 -31.36 4.84
C ARG A 141 0.26 -30.47 5.81
N GLY A 142 0.23 -30.90 7.08
CA GLY A 142 0.66 -30.12 8.24
C GLY A 142 2.05 -29.51 8.12
N VAL A 143 2.12 -28.19 8.29
CA VAL A 143 3.37 -27.45 8.46
C VAL A 143 3.25 -26.65 9.76
N ARG A 144 4.13 -26.94 10.72
CA ARG A 144 4.22 -26.25 12.02
C ARG A 144 4.67 -24.81 11.81
N ILE A 145 3.77 -23.86 12.03
CA ILE A 145 4.02 -22.41 12.06
C ILE A 145 4.87 -22.11 13.30
N THR A 146 6.20 -22.24 13.22
CA THR A 146 7.10 -22.07 14.39
C THR A 146 8.06 -20.89 14.28
N TRP A 147 8.05 -20.14 13.18
CA TRP A 147 9.04 -19.06 12.98
C TRP A 147 8.56 -17.64 13.30
N TRP A 148 7.25 -17.42 13.51
CA TRP A 148 6.71 -16.06 13.75
C TRP A 148 6.44 -15.71 15.23
N TRP A 149 6.52 -16.69 16.15
CA TRP A 149 6.03 -16.51 17.54
C TRP A 149 7.05 -15.94 18.54
N ARG A 150 8.34 -15.79 18.19
CA ARG A 150 9.39 -15.55 19.22
C ARG A 150 9.67 -14.08 19.59
N ARG A 151 9.04 -13.06 18.97
CA ARG A 151 9.45 -11.65 19.16
C ARG A 151 8.47 -10.76 19.95
N ILE A 152 7.29 -11.25 20.37
CA ILE A 152 6.26 -10.38 20.98
C ILE A 152 6.22 -10.42 22.53
N ARG A 153 6.94 -11.32 23.22
CA ARG A 153 6.85 -11.46 24.70
C ARG A 153 8.08 -11.02 25.52
N THR A 154 8.79 -9.95 25.13
CA THR A 154 9.99 -9.53 25.90
C THR A 154 9.99 -8.09 26.39
N THR A 155 8.84 -7.42 26.47
CA THR A 155 8.75 -6.10 27.11
C THR A 155 7.62 -6.07 28.13
N THR A 156 7.82 -6.81 29.23
CA THR A 156 7.18 -6.52 30.52
C THR A 156 8.12 -7.03 31.61
N THR A 157 8.95 -6.14 32.14
CA THR A 157 9.55 -6.21 33.48
C THR A 157 9.82 -4.78 33.90
#